data_AF-A0AAE2CST1-F1
#
_entry.id   AF-A0AAE2CST1-F1
#
_cell.length_a   1.000
_cell.length_b   1.000
_cell.length_c   1.000
_cell.angle_alpha   90.00
_cell.angle_beta   90.00
_cell.angle_gamma   90.00
#
_symmetry.space_group_name_H-M   'P 1'
#
loop_
_entity.id
_entity.type
_entity.pdbx_description
1 polymer ?
#
loop_
_entity_poly.entity_id
_entity_poly.type
_entity_poly.pdbx_seq_one_letter_code
_entity_poly.pdbx_strand_id
1 'polypeptide(L)'
;MERKVMIVCSVVGFLGLLSAVTGFAAEAKRIKGDQVQFPSPSECIYPRSPALGLGLTAAVALMIAQIIINVATGCVCCRKGPHQSNSNWTLALVCFIVSWFTFVIAFLLLLTGAALNDQHGEENLYFGNYYCYVVKPGVFAGAAVLSLASVILGIIYYLTLTQEKNRNNLLWAASVPPQSGIAMGQPQFPPPPPQNTQSQPQFPPPPPPQNAQGPVFVHEDTYMRRQFT
;
A
#
# COMPACT_ATOMS: atom_id res chain seq x y z
N MET A 1 13.19 -14.98 3.47
CA MET A 1 12.43 -13.72 3.37
C MET A 1 12.86 -13.00 2.10
N GLU A 2 11.94 -12.52 1.28
CA GLU A 2 12.31 -11.79 0.05
C GLU A 2 13.20 -10.58 0.39
N ARG A 3 14.23 -10.32 -0.43
CA ARG A 3 15.16 -9.19 -0.22
C ARG A 3 14.41 -7.86 -0.04
N LYS A 4 13.34 -7.64 -0.78
CA LYS A 4 12.51 -6.43 -0.71
C LYS A 4 11.85 -6.27 0.67
N VAL A 5 11.30 -7.35 1.23
CA VAL A 5 10.66 -7.34 2.55
C VAL A 5 11.66 -6.97 3.63
N MET A 6 12.86 -7.57 3.59
CA MET A 6 13.93 -7.23 4.54
C MET A 6 14.31 -5.75 4.45
N ILE A 7 14.52 -5.21 3.24
CA ILE A 7 14.87 -3.80 3.05
C ILE A 7 13.77 -2.88 3.62
N VAL A 8 12.50 -3.13 3.29
CA VAL A 8 11.38 -2.31 3.78
C VAL A 8 11.31 -2.34 5.30
N CYS A 9 11.32 -3.52 5.92
CA CYS A 9 11.25 -3.65 7.37
C CYS A 9 12.45 -2.99 8.07
N SER A 10 13.66 -3.14 7.52
CA SER A 10 14.86 -2.50 8.07
C SER A 10 14.80 -0.98 8.01
N VAL A 11 14.41 -0.40 6.86
CA VAL A 11 14.31 1.06 6.70
C VAL A 11 13.22 1.64 7.59
N VAL A 12 12.03 1.04 7.57
CA VAL A 12 10.89 1.49 8.38
C VAL A 12 11.20 1.32 9.88
N GLY A 13 11.80 0.20 10.28
CA GLY A 13 12.22 -0.04 11.66
C GLY A 13 13.25 0.99 12.14
N PHE A 14 14.23 1.32 11.30
CA PHE A 14 15.20 2.37 11.61
C PHE A 14 14.54 3.74 11.76
N LEU A 15 13.64 4.12 10.86
CA LEU A 15 12.90 5.39 10.95
C LEU A 15 12.01 5.45 12.18
N GLY A 16 11.36 4.35 12.55
CA GLY A 16 10.57 4.24 13.78
C GLY A 16 11.43 4.38 15.04
N LEU A 17 12.59 3.74 15.07
CA LEU A 17 13.56 3.88 16.16
C LEU A 17 14.09 5.31 16.24
N LEU A 18 14.45 5.92 15.11
CA LEU A 18 14.87 7.31 15.02
C LEU A 18 13.80 8.22 15.61
N SER A 19 12.54 8.08 15.16
CA SER A 19 11.41 8.85 15.69
C SER A 19 11.30 8.73 17.20
N ALA A 20 11.33 7.51 17.73
CA ALA A 20 11.20 7.25 19.15
C ALA A 20 12.35 7.87 19.97
N VAL A 21 13.59 7.69 19.53
CA VAL A 21 14.77 8.25 20.19
C VAL A 21 14.73 9.77 20.19
N THR A 22 14.41 10.40 19.05
CA THR A 22 14.28 11.86 18.98
C THR A 22 13.08 12.37 19.78
N GLY A 23 11.99 11.60 19.85
CA GLY A 23 10.82 11.92 20.68
C GLY A 23 11.14 11.87 22.18
N PHE A 24 11.82 10.83 22.66
CA PHE A 24 12.30 10.78 24.05
C PHE A 24 13.33 11.86 24.35
N ALA A 25 14.23 12.16 23.40
CA ALA A 25 15.17 13.27 23.54
C ALA A 25 14.43 14.62 23.61
N ALA A 26 13.37 14.81 22.82
CA ALA A 26 12.52 15.99 22.89
C ALA A 26 11.84 16.11 24.25
N GLU A 27 11.32 15.01 24.83
CA GLU A 27 10.78 15.01 26.20
C GLU A 27 11.84 15.44 27.22
N ALA A 28 13.06 14.91 27.13
CA ALA A 28 14.13 15.24 28.05
C ALA A 28 14.60 16.70 27.93
N LYS A 29 14.43 17.31 26.75
CA LYS A 29 14.89 18.66 26.43
C LYS A 29 13.78 19.70 26.38
N ARG A 30 12.50 19.32 26.53
CA ARG A 30 11.37 20.26 26.49
C ARG A 30 11.54 21.35 27.55
N ILE A 31 10.97 22.51 27.25
CA ILE A 31 10.87 23.61 28.21
C ILE A 31 10.00 23.15 29.39
N LYS A 32 10.48 23.44 30.60
CA LYS A 32 9.78 23.16 31.85
C LYS A 32 9.30 24.46 32.49
N GLY A 33 8.26 24.37 33.33
CA GLY A 33 7.62 25.55 33.92
C GLY A 33 8.55 26.37 34.83
N ASP A 34 9.50 25.72 35.49
CA ASP A 34 10.53 26.36 36.32
C ASP A 34 11.57 27.15 35.52
N GLN A 35 11.61 26.98 34.19
CA GLN A 35 12.54 27.67 33.30
C GLN A 35 11.91 28.87 32.59
N VAL A 36 10.59 29.06 32.71
CA VAL A 36 9.87 30.19 32.12
C VAL A 36 9.97 31.39 33.04
N GLN A 37 10.31 32.56 32.49
CA GLN A 37 10.38 33.81 33.23
C GLN A 37 9.10 34.62 33.02
N PHE A 38 8.65 35.26 34.10
CA PHE A 38 7.42 36.06 34.16
C PHE A 38 7.77 37.50 34.55
N PRO A 39 8.36 38.31 33.63
CA PRO A 39 8.76 39.68 33.95
C PRO A 39 7.56 40.61 34.21
N SER A 40 6.41 40.33 33.59
CA SER A 40 5.15 41.05 33.82
C SER A 40 3.95 40.09 33.75
N PRO A 41 2.76 40.48 34.25
CA PRO A 41 1.58 39.62 34.23
C PRO A 41 1.11 39.20 32.83
N SER A 42 1.58 39.88 31.78
CA SER A 42 1.19 39.66 30.38
C SER A 42 2.31 39.10 29.51
N GLU A 43 3.50 38.84 30.06
CA GLU A 43 4.68 38.48 29.28
C GLU A 43 5.32 37.18 29.76
N CYS A 44 5.66 36.32 28.81
CA CYS A 44 6.27 35.02 29.03
C CYS A 44 7.57 34.93 28.23
N ILE A 45 8.71 34.82 28.91
CA ILE A 45 9.99 34.60 28.25
C ILE A 45 10.37 33.13 28.37
N TYR A 46 10.47 32.48 27.22
CA TYR A 46 10.80 31.07 27.09
C TYR A 46 12.29 30.90 26.77
N PRO A 47 12.99 29.95 27.42
CA PRO A 47 14.38 29.65 27.08
C PRO A 47 14.46 28.92 25.74
N ARG A 48 15.60 29.06 25.05
CA ARG A 48 15.91 28.25 23.87
C ARG A 48 15.94 26.76 24.23
N SER A 49 15.20 25.95 23.48
CA SER A 49 15.20 24.49 23.63
C SER A 49 15.42 23.78 22.29
N PRO A 50 16.23 22.71 22.24
CA PRO A 50 16.34 21.87 21.05
C PRO A 50 15.11 20.94 20.85
N ALA A 51 14.12 20.95 21.75
CA ALA A 51 12.94 20.09 21.68
C ALA A 51 12.09 20.32 20.43
N LEU A 52 12.04 21.56 19.91
CA LEU A 52 11.41 21.87 18.62
C LEU A 52 12.00 21.01 17.50
N GLY A 53 13.32 21.11 17.29
CA GLY A 53 14.01 20.40 16.22
C GLY A 53 13.93 18.88 16.39
N LEU A 54 14.08 18.39 17.63
CA LEU A 54 13.95 16.97 17.95
C LEU A 54 12.53 16.44 17.69
N GLY A 55 11.50 17.19 18.08
CA GLY A 55 10.10 16.86 17.85
C GLY A 55 9.73 16.84 16.37
N LEU A 56 10.18 17.84 15.60
CA LEU A 56 9.98 17.87 14.14
C LEU A 56 10.71 16.72 13.44
N THR A 57 11.94 16.42 13.86
CA THR A 57 12.71 15.29 13.32
C THR A 57 11.96 13.97 13.57
N ALA A 58 11.41 13.79 14.77
CA ALA A 58 10.60 12.63 15.10
C ALA A 58 9.35 12.53 14.20
N ALA A 59 8.62 13.63 14.04
CA ALA A 59 7.40 13.69 13.24
C ALA A 59 7.68 13.35 11.76
N VAL A 60 8.75 13.90 11.19
CA VAL A 60 9.17 13.62 9.80
C VAL A 60 9.59 12.16 9.64
N ALA A 61 10.41 11.62 10.54
CA ALA A 61 10.83 10.23 10.49
C ALA A 61 9.64 9.26 10.55
N LEU A 62 8.67 9.51 11.45
CA LEU A 62 7.44 8.74 11.56
C LEU A 62 6.58 8.85 10.29
N MET A 63 6.42 10.05 9.74
CA MET A 63 5.66 10.28 8.49
C MET A 63 6.28 9.48 7.33
N ILE A 64 7.60 9.52 7.17
CA ILE A 64 8.30 8.76 6.12
C ILE A 64 8.09 7.26 6.31
N ALA A 65 8.20 6.75 7.56
CA ALA A 65 7.95 5.34 7.85
C ALA A 65 6.54 4.92 7.45
N GLN A 66 5.53 5.73 7.79
CA GLN A 66 4.13 5.49 7.45
C GLN A 66 3.90 5.52 5.93
N ILE A 67 4.50 6.47 5.21
CA ILE A 67 4.43 6.53 3.73
C ILE A 67 5.02 5.26 3.12
N ILE A 68 6.22 4.85 3.55
CA ILE A 68 6.91 3.67 3.00
C ILE A 68 6.06 2.41 3.18
N ILE A 69 5.47 2.19 4.37
CA ILE A 69 4.58 1.04 4.61
C ILE A 69 3.41 1.06 3.63
N ASN A 70 2.69 2.19 3.51
CA ASN A 70 1.51 2.28 2.66
C ASN A 70 1.83 2.14 1.15
N VAL A 71 2.96 2.71 0.70
CA VAL A 71 3.42 2.54 -0.69
C VAL A 71 3.86 1.11 -0.95
N ALA A 72 4.56 0.47 -0.01
CA ALA A 72 5.05 -0.89 -0.16
C ALA A 72 3.93 -1.95 -0.14
N THR A 73 2.83 -1.72 0.59
CA THR A 73 1.65 -2.60 0.56
C THR A 73 0.78 -2.41 -0.68
N GLY A 74 0.78 -1.23 -1.30
CA GLY A 74 0.04 -0.91 -2.52
C GLY A 74 -1.47 -0.70 -2.31
N CYS A 75 -2.19 -0.41 -3.41
CA CYS A 75 -3.63 -0.16 -3.38
C CYS A 75 -4.43 -1.41 -2.95
N VAL A 76 -5.16 -1.29 -1.83
CA VAL A 76 -6.13 -2.31 -1.37
C VAL A 76 -7.20 -2.59 -2.44
N CYS A 77 -7.59 -1.56 -3.20
CA CYS A 77 -8.64 -1.61 -4.23
C CYS A 77 -8.32 -2.50 -5.46
N CYS A 78 -7.04 -2.81 -5.73
CA CYS A 78 -6.67 -3.72 -6.83
C CYS A 78 -6.62 -5.20 -6.40
N ARG A 79 -6.86 -5.49 -5.11
CA ARG A 79 -6.70 -6.83 -4.55
C ARG A 79 -7.99 -7.64 -4.67
N LYS A 80 -8.36 -7.99 -5.91
CA LYS A 80 -9.42 -8.98 -6.20
C LYS A 80 -8.87 -10.39 -5.95
N GLY A 81 -8.86 -10.82 -4.70
CA GLY A 81 -8.76 -12.23 -4.33
C GLY A 81 -10.11 -12.70 -3.78
N PRO A 82 -10.48 -13.99 -3.96
CA PRO A 82 -11.70 -14.52 -3.34
C PRO A 82 -11.68 -14.17 -1.85
N HIS A 83 -12.83 -13.72 -1.36
CA HIS A 83 -13.10 -13.29 0.01
C HIS A 83 -12.75 -14.43 0.97
N GLN A 84 -11.47 -14.62 1.25
CA GLN A 84 -11.01 -15.62 2.19
C GLN A 84 -11.16 -15.01 3.57
N SER A 85 -12.18 -15.47 4.30
CA SER A 85 -12.44 -15.24 5.72
C SER A 85 -11.32 -15.84 6.60
N ASN A 86 -10.06 -15.50 6.31
CA ASN A 86 -8.88 -16.01 6.96
C ASN A 86 -8.46 -15.07 8.09
N SER A 87 -8.12 -15.65 9.25
CA SER A 87 -7.63 -14.94 10.45
C SER A 87 -6.52 -13.91 10.13
N ASN A 88 -5.65 -14.22 9.17
CA ASN A 88 -4.56 -13.34 8.73
C ASN A 88 -5.04 -12.03 8.08
N TRP A 89 -6.15 -12.04 7.33
CA TRP A 89 -6.71 -10.82 6.74
C TRP A 89 -7.29 -9.91 7.82
N THR A 90 -8.04 -10.50 8.77
CA THR A 90 -8.56 -9.77 9.93
C THR A 90 -7.43 -9.16 10.75
N LEU A 91 -6.36 -9.92 11.03
CA LEU A 91 -5.18 -9.40 11.71
C LEU A 91 -4.54 -8.23 10.96
N ALA A 92 -4.34 -8.37 9.64
CA ALA A 92 -3.78 -7.31 8.82
C ALA A 92 -4.65 -6.04 8.87
N LEU A 93 -5.97 -6.17 8.77
CA LEU A 93 -6.91 -5.04 8.83
C LEU A 93 -6.89 -4.36 10.20
N VAL A 94 -6.90 -5.12 11.29
CA VAL A 94 -6.81 -4.58 12.66
C VAL A 94 -5.48 -3.85 12.86
N CYS A 95 -4.35 -4.48 12.49
CA CYS A 95 -3.04 -3.84 12.57
C CYS A 95 -2.97 -2.56 11.74
N PHE A 96 -3.54 -2.54 10.54
CA PHE A 96 -3.63 -1.36 9.71
C PHE A 96 -4.40 -0.22 10.41
N ILE A 97 -5.62 -0.50 10.86
CA ILE A 97 -6.47 0.50 11.52
C ILE A 97 -5.79 1.07 12.76
N VAL A 98 -5.28 0.21 13.64
CA VAL A 98 -4.62 0.66 14.88
C VAL A 98 -3.31 1.39 14.58
N SER A 99 -2.54 0.97 13.57
CA SER A 99 -1.32 1.67 13.14
C SER A 99 -1.61 3.10 12.68
N TRP A 100 -2.74 3.33 12.00
CA TRP A 100 -3.18 4.65 11.55
C TRP A 100 -3.61 5.55 12.70
N PHE A 101 -4.42 5.03 13.63
CA PHE A 101 -4.82 5.81 14.81
C PHE A 101 -3.61 6.21 15.66
N THR A 102 -2.73 5.24 15.95
CA THR A 102 -1.50 5.51 16.71
C THR A 102 -0.57 6.47 15.97
N PHE A 103 -0.44 6.35 14.64
CA PHE A 103 0.30 7.28 13.80
C PHE A 103 -0.22 8.71 13.93
N VAL A 104 -1.52 8.93 13.70
CA VAL A 104 -2.13 10.27 13.71
C VAL A 104 -1.96 10.92 15.08
N ILE A 105 -2.24 10.18 16.16
CA ILE A 105 -2.08 10.69 17.52
C ILE A 105 -0.62 11.04 17.80
N ALA A 106 0.32 10.13 17.51
CA ALA A 106 1.75 10.38 17.70
C ALA A 106 2.24 11.60 16.92
N PHE A 107 1.87 11.70 15.63
CA PHE A 107 2.27 12.78 14.75
C PHE A 107 1.77 14.14 15.25
N LEU A 108 0.50 14.23 15.65
CA LEU A 108 -0.07 15.46 16.20
C LEU A 108 0.56 15.84 17.54
N LEU A 109 0.83 14.87 18.42
CA LEU A 109 1.52 15.12 19.69
C LEU A 109 2.96 15.62 19.47
N LEU A 110 3.69 15.06 18.51
CA LEU A 110 5.05 15.50 18.16
C LEU A 110 5.03 16.92 17.59
N LEU A 111 4.13 17.23 16.65
CA LEU A 111 4.02 18.57 16.07
C LEU A 111 3.56 19.62 17.09
N THR A 112 2.53 19.30 17.87
CA THR A 112 2.01 20.20 18.91
C THR A 112 3.06 20.43 19.99
N GLY A 113 3.73 19.37 20.44
CA GLY A 113 4.84 19.47 21.38
C GLY A 113 5.97 20.33 20.83
N ALA A 114 6.33 20.15 19.56
CA ALA A 114 7.38 20.94 18.90
C ALA A 114 6.98 22.42 18.80
N ALA A 115 5.79 22.73 18.28
CA ALA A 115 5.28 24.08 18.13
C ALA A 115 5.20 24.84 19.47
N LEU A 116 4.74 24.17 20.52
CA LEU A 116 4.68 24.74 21.88
C LEU A 116 6.06 24.89 22.53
N ASN A 117 7.12 24.30 21.97
CA ASN A 117 8.51 24.52 22.37
C ASN A 117 9.24 25.54 21.47
N ASP A 118 8.58 26.09 20.45
CA ASP A 118 9.07 27.21 19.62
C ASP A 118 8.44 28.55 20.02
N GLN A 119 7.45 28.55 20.92
CA GLN A 119 6.77 29.78 21.32
C GLN A 119 7.77 30.72 22.02
N HIS A 120 8.18 31.74 21.28
CA HIS A 120 8.91 32.89 21.77
C HIS A 120 7.89 34.04 21.85
N GLY A 121 7.35 34.33 23.03
CA GLY A 121 6.63 35.58 23.29
C GLY A 121 5.25 35.76 22.66
N GLU A 122 4.66 34.75 21.98
CA GLU A 122 3.30 34.87 21.43
C GLU A 122 2.27 34.66 22.55
N GLU A 123 1.71 35.79 22.97
CA GLU A 123 0.69 36.00 23.99
C GLU A 123 -0.57 35.15 23.68
N ASN A 124 -0.69 33.97 24.29
CA ASN A 124 -1.93 33.19 24.20
C ASN A 124 -3.00 33.82 25.10
N LEU A 125 -3.73 34.78 24.55
CA LEU A 125 -4.88 35.44 25.16
C LEU A 125 -6.06 34.45 25.20
N TYR A 126 -6.12 33.63 26.24
CA TYR A 126 -7.23 32.69 26.46
C TYR A 126 -8.13 33.26 27.56
N PHE A 127 -9.40 33.54 27.27
CA PHE A 127 -10.39 34.06 28.25
C PHE A 127 -9.95 35.30 29.05
N GLY A 128 -9.35 36.30 28.39
CA GLY A 128 -9.03 37.59 29.01
C GLY A 128 -7.94 37.56 30.08
N ASN A 129 -7.23 36.44 30.22
CA ASN A 129 -6.10 36.29 31.12
C ASN A 129 -4.89 35.77 30.34
N TYR A 130 -3.71 36.30 30.66
CA TYR A 130 -2.46 35.87 30.07
C TYR A 130 -1.98 34.60 30.78
N TYR A 131 -1.85 33.50 30.05
CA TYR A 131 -1.32 32.25 30.60
C TYR A 131 -0.12 31.77 29.79
N CYS A 132 1.04 31.62 30.44
CA CYS A 132 2.19 30.98 29.82
C CYS A 132 1.98 29.48 29.76
N TYR A 133 1.70 28.95 28.56
CA TYR A 133 1.53 27.52 28.37
C TYR A 133 2.88 26.81 28.31
N VAL A 134 3.00 25.67 28.98
CA VAL A 134 4.16 24.78 28.90
C VAL A 134 3.68 23.35 28.64
N VAL A 135 4.33 22.66 27.71
CA VAL A 135 4.01 21.27 27.37
C VAL A 135 4.08 20.40 28.62
N LYS A 136 2.99 19.67 28.90
CA LYS A 136 2.92 18.75 30.04
C LYS A 136 3.96 17.63 29.92
N PRO A 137 4.51 17.16 31.06
CA PRO A 137 5.37 15.99 31.07
C PRO A 137 4.69 14.80 30.43
N GLY A 138 5.43 14.08 29.60
CA GLY A 138 4.99 12.83 28.98
C GLY A 138 4.30 13.00 27.63
N VAL A 139 4.08 14.21 27.13
CA VAL A 139 3.51 14.42 25.78
C VAL A 139 4.43 13.84 24.70
N PHE A 140 5.72 14.18 24.75
CA PHE A 140 6.69 13.65 23.79
C PHE A 140 7.00 12.17 24.04
N ALA A 141 7.09 11.76 25.32
CA ALA A 141 7.29 10.34 25.65
C ALA A 141 6.13 9.46 25.17
N GLY A 142 4.88 9.89 25.39
CA GLY A 142 3.69 9.21 24.89
C GLY A 142 3.68 9.13 23.37
N ALA A 143 4.03 10.23 22.70
CA ALA A 143 4.17 10.24 21.24
C ALA A 143 5.27 9.29 20.74
N ALA A 144 6.40 9.19 21.43
CA ALA A 144 7.48 8.25 21.10
C ALA A 144 7.02 6.78 21.22
N VAL A 145 6.30 6.44 22.29
CA VAL A 145 5.73 5.10 22.48
C VAL A 145 4.69 4.79 21.40
N LEU A 146 3.78 5.72 21.11
CA LEU A 146 2.79 5.56 20.05
C LEU A 146 3.43 5.46 18.66
N SER A 147 4.56 6.15 18.42
CA SER A 147 5.36 6.02 17.19
C SER A 147 5.89 4.60 17.01
N LEU A 148 6.46 4.00 18.07
CA LEU A 148 6.91 2.61 18.05
C LEU A 148 5.75 1.65 17.80
N ALA A 149 4.64 1.83 18.52
CA ALA A 149 3.46 0.99 18.35
C ALA A 149 2.94 1.07 16.91
N SER A 150 2.85 2.28 16.34
CA SER A 150 2.43 2.51 14.96
C SER A 150 3.33 1.78 13.97
N VAL A 151 4.65 1.92 14.09
CA VAL A 151 5.62 1.28 13.19
C VAL A 151 5.61 -0.23 13.33
N ILE A 152 5.54 -0.77 14.56
CA ILE A 152 5.47 -2.22 14.79
C ILE A 152 4.20 -2.80 14.16
N LEU A 153 3.04 -2.18 14.40
CA LEU A 153 1.77 -2.61 13.82
C LEU A 153 1.79 -2.49 12.29
N GLY A 154 2.38 -1.43 11.75
CA GLY A 154 2.55 -1.23 10.31
C GLY A 154 3.46 -2.27 9.66
N ILE A 155 4.53 -2.69 10.35
CA ILE A 155 5.40 -3.80 9.91
C ILE A 155 4.64 -5.13 9.95
N ILE A 156 3.88 -5.42 11.02
CA ILE A 156 3.06 -6.64 11.11
C ILE A 156 2.04 -6.66 9.97
N TYR A 157 1.38 -5.54 9.71
CA TYR A 157 0.46 -5.38 8.57
C TYR A 157 1.14 -5.69 7.23
N TYR A 158 2.29 -5.06 6.96
CA TYR A 158 3.07 -5.28 5.74
C TYR A 158 3.51 -6.74 5.57
N LEU A 159 4.03 -7.36 6.63
CA LEU A 159 4.47 -8.75 6.61
C LEU A 159 3.30 -9.70 6.34
N THR A 160 2.18 -9.50 7.03
CA THR A 160 0.99 -10.35 6.90
C THR A 160 0.45 -10.29 5.47
N LEU A 161 0.35 -9.08 4.90
CA LEU A 161 -0.08 -8.91 3.51
C LEU A 161 0.90 -9.50 2.50
N THR A 162 2.21 -9.43 2.77
CA THR A 162 3.21 -9.98 1.86
C THR A 162 3.25 -11.51 1.90
N GLN A 163 3.04 -12.11 3.09
CA GLN A 163 2.91 -13.56 3.22
C GLN A 163 1.72 -14.10 2.42
N GLU A 164 0.56 -13.44 2.52
CA GLU A 164 -0.63 -13.82 1.75
C GLU A 164 -0.40 -13.73 0.23
N LYS A 165 0.30 -12.68 -0.22
CA LYS A 165 0.66 -12.52 -1.64
C LYS A 165 1.53 -13.69 -2.12
N ASN A 166 2.53 -14.06 -1.33
CA ASN A 166 3.46 -15.14 -1.67
C ASN A 166 2.78 -16.50 -1.68
N ARG A 167 1.89 -16.76 -0.71
CA ARG A 167 1.08 -17.99 -0.67
C ARG A 167 0.18 -18.12 -1.90
N ASN A 168 -0.51 -17.05 -2.29
CA ASN A 168 -1.36 -17.05 -3.48
C ASN A 168 -0.57 -17.27 -4.77
N ASN A 169 0.63 -16.67 -4.88
CA ASN A 169 1.52 -16.89 -6.02
C ASN A 169 1.99 -18.35 -6.12
N LEU A 170 2.33 -18.99 -4.99
CA LEU A 170 2.67 -20.41 -4.97
C LEU A 170 1.48 -21.29 -5.38
N LEU A 171 0.28 -20.98 -4.89
CA LEU A 171 -0.94 -21.74 -5.22
C LEU A 171 -1.29 -21.62 -6.72
N TRP A 172 -1.14 -20.43 -7.29
CA TRP A 172 -1.26 -20.21 -8.74
C TRP A 172 -0.20 -20.97 -9.53
N ALA A 173 1.07 -20.91 -9.12
CA ALA A 173 2.15 -21.65 -9.79
C ALA A 173 1.94 -23.17 -9.76
N ALA A 174 1.33 -23.70 -8.70
CA ALA A 174 0.99 -25.13 -8.59
C ALA A 174 -0.26 -25.54 -9.38
N SER A 175 -1.11 -24.58 -9.78
CA SER A 175 -2.35 -24.85 -10.55
C SER A 175 -2.21 -24.65 -12.05
N VAL A 176 -1.04 -24.23 -12.54
CA VAL A 176 -0.69 -24.31 -13.97
C VAL A 176 -0.25 -25.76 -14.26
N PRO A 177 -0.98 -26.54 -15.06
CA PRO A 177 -0.49 -27.85 -15.50
C PRO A 177 0.84 -27.65 -16.25
N PRO A 178 1.82 -28.56 -16.16
CA PRO A 178 2.88 -28.55 -17.16
C PRO A 178 2.20 -28.58 -18.53
N GLN A 179 2.69 -27.81 -19.50
CA GLN A 179 2.21 -27.87 -20.87
C GLN A 179 2.46 -29.30 -21.42
N SER A 180 1.62 -30.26 -21.07
CA SER A 180 1.45 -31.49 -21.81
C SER A 180 0.76 -31.09 -23.10
N GLY A 181 1.37 -31.51 -24.21
CA GLY A 181 1.14 -30.98 -25.55
C GLY A 181 -0.33 -30.74 -25.89
N ILE A 182 -0.57 -29.62 -26.55
CA ILE A 182 -1.83 -29.32 -27.22
C ILE A 182 -2.06 -30.47 -28.22
N ALA A 183 -2.91 -31.44 -27.85
CA ALA A 183 -3.40 -32.43 -28.79
C ALA A 183 -4.36 -31.70 -29.73
N MET A 184 -3.86 -31.29 -30.89
CA MET A 184 -4.69 -30.83 -32.00
C MET A 184 -5.64 -31.96 -32.35
N GLY A 185 -6.92 -31.83 -31.99
CA GLY A 185 -7.95 -32.78 -32.36
C GLY A 185 -8.14 -32.77 -33.87
N GLN A 186 -7.44 -33.67 -34.55
CA GLN A 186 -7.59 -33.86 -35.99
C GLN A 186 -8.92 -34.60 -36.24
N PRO A 187 -9.88 -34.04 -36.99
CA PRO A 187 -11.14 -34.72 -37.28
C PRO A 187 -10.86 -35.96 -38.14
N GLN A 188 -11.16 -37.14 -37.62
CA GLN A 188 -11.17 -38.38 -38.41
C GLN A 188 -12.51 -38.45 -39.16
N PHE A 189 -12.48 -38.24 -40.47
CA PHE A 189 -13.64 -38.46 -41.32
C PHE A 189 -13.76 -39.97 -41.62
N PRO A 190 -14.97 -40.57 -41.54
CA PRO A 190 -15.17 -41.96 -41.89
C PRO A 190 -14.82 -42.21 -43.38
N PRO A 191 -14.25 -43.38 -43.73
CA PRO A 191 -14.03 -43.73 -45.13
C PRO A 191 -15.37 -43.87 -45.86
N PRO A 192 -15.47 -43.41 -47.12
CA PRO A 192 -16.70 -43.55 -47.91
C PRO A 192 -17.00 -45.03 -48.21
N PRO A 193 -18.29 -45.42 -48.29
CA PRO A 193 -18.68 -46.80 -48.57
C PRO A 193 -18.28 -47.26 -49.98
N PRO A 194 -18.17 -48.58 -50.24
CA PRO A 194 -17.71 -49.09 -51.53
C PRO A 194 -18.67 -48.71 -52.66
N GLN A 195 -18.13 -48.05 -53.70
CA GLN A 195 -18.82 -47.86 -54.97
C GLN A 195 -18.91 -49.20 -55.70
N ASN A 196 -20.08 -49.82 -55.69
CA ASN A 196 -20.46 -50.74 -56.76
C ASN A 196 -20.81 -49.90 -57.99
N THR A 197 -19.99 -49.98 -59.03
CA THR A 197 -20.32 -49.39 -60.33
C THR A 197 -20.13 -50.42 -61.43
N GLN A 198 -21.26 -50.99 -61.86
CA GLN A 198 -21.42 -51.62 -63.16
C GLN A 198 -21.55 -50.52 -64.23
N SER A 199 -20.81 -50.71 -65.34
CA SER A 199 -20.97 -50.16 -66.70
C SER A 199 -21.05 -48.63 -66.96
N GLN A 200 -19.90 -48.11 -67.41
CA GLN A 200 -19.59 -47.09 -68.45
C GLN A 200 -20.72 -46.52 -69.35
N PRO A 201 -20.62 -45.26 -69.85
CA PRO A 201 -19.76 -44.96 -71.02
C PRO A 201 -18.93 -43.65 -71.00
N GLN A 202 -17.84 -43.71 -71.77
CA GLN A 202 -16.77 -42.75 -72.01
C GLN A 202 -17.21 -41.41 -72.67
N PHE A 203 -16.72 -40.27 -72.17
CA PHE A 203 -16.74 -38.97 -72.88
C PHE A 203 -15.33 -38.30 -72.84
N PRO A 204 -14.94 -37.53 -73.87
CA PRO A 204 -13.59 -36.97 -73.99
C PRO A 204 -13.33 -35.76 -73.06
N PRO A 205 -12.06 -35.43 -72.76
CA PRO A 205 -11.73 -34.39 -71.79
C PRO A 205 -11.96 -32.95 -72.31
N PRO A 206 -12.42 -32.01 -71.47
CA PRO A 206 -12.56 -30.60 -71.83
C PRO A 206 -11.23 -29.79 -71.74
N PRO A 207 -11.13 -28.64 -72.44
CA PRO A 207 -9.90 -27.83 -72.58
C PRO A 207 -9.56 -26.96 -71.34
N PRO A 208 -8.32 -26.44 -71.23
CA PRO A 208 -7.83 -25.73 -70.04
C PRO A 208 -8.47 -24.33 -69.83
N PRO A 209 -8.45 -23.82 -68.57
CA PRO A 209 -9.30 -22.70 -68.14
C PRO A 209 -8.84 -21.32 -68.65
N GLN A 210 -9.81 -20.50 -69.04
CA GLN A 210 -9.66 -19.06 -69.30
C GLN A 210 -9.95 -18.26 -68.03
N ASN A 211 -9.08 -17.28 -67.77
CA ASN A 211 -9.20 -16.29 -66.70
C ASN A 211 -10.53 -15.52 -66.77
N ALA A 212 -11.28 -15.48 -65.67
CA ALA A 212 -12.30 -14.45 -65.43
C ALA A 212 -12.37 -14.10 -63.94
N GLN A 213 -12.12 -12.84 -63.64
CA GLN A 213 -12.17 -12.21 -62.33
C GLN A 213 -13.63 -12.13 -61.83
N GLY A 214 -13.86 -12.48 -60.56
CA GLY A 214 -15.09 -12.21 -59.83
C GLY A 214 -14.80 -12.02 -58.34
N PRO A 215 -15.36 -11.02 -57.66
CA PRO A 215 -15.02 -10.70 -56.27
C PRO A 215 -15.58 -11.74 -55.28
N VAL A 216 -14.73 -12.14 -54.33
CA VAL A 216 -15.09 -13.00 -53.20
C VAL A 216 -15.87 -12.16 -52.18
N PHE A 217 -17.12 -12.51 -51.92
CA PHE A 217 -17.95 -11.89 -50.88
C PHE A 217 -17.54 -12.43 -49.49
N VAL A 218 -17.13 -11.53 -48.60
CA VAL A 218 -16.88 -11.82 -47.18
C VAL A 218 -18.18 -11.58 -46.40
N HIS A 219 -18.62 -12.56 -45.59
CA HIS A 219 -19.81 -12.43 -44.75
C HIS A 219 -19.44 -11.69 -43.45
N GLU A 220 -20.09 -10.54 -43.22
CA GLU A 220 -19.75 -9.57 -42.18
C GLU A 220 -20.68 -9.74 -40.96
N ASP A 221 -20.40 -10.73 -40.11
CA ASP A 221 -21.16 -10.98 -38.87
C ASP A 221 -20.25 -11.05 -37.63
N THR A 222 -19.52 -9.98 -37.32
CA THR A 222 -18.74 -9.95 -36.06
C THR A 222 -18.70 -8.60 -35.32
N TYR A 223 -19.52 -7.61 -35.69
CA TYR A 223 -19.39 -6.27 -35.08
C TYR A 223 -20.58 -5.71 -34.29
N MET A 224 -21.52 -6.51 -33.75
CA MET A 224 -22.55 -5.93 -32.88
C MET A 224 -23.02 -6.87 -31.76
N ARG A 225 -22.31 -6.89 -30.62
CA ARG A 225 -22.94 -7.08 -29.29
C ARG A 225 -21.99 -6.82 -28.12
N ARG A 226 -21.72 -5.54 -27.76
CA ARG A 226 -21.51 -5.10 -26.36
C ARG A 226 -21.76 -3.60 -26.22
N GLN A 227 -23.03 -3.21 -26.19
CA GLN A 227 -23.47 -2.08 -25.37
C GLN A 227 -24.57 -2.59 -24.46
N PHE A 228 -24.28 -2.74 -23.18
CA PHE A 228 -25.27 -2.67 -22.11
C PHE A 228 -24.62 -1.97 -20.91
N THR A 229 -25.36 -0.95 -20.48
CA THR A 229 -25.27 -0.10 -19.28
C THR A 229 -24.87 -0.81 -18.01
#